data_AF-A0A535KUL4-F1
#
_entry.id   AF-A0A535KUL4-F1
#
_cell.length_a   1.000
_cell.length_b   1.000
_cell.length_c   1.000
_cell.angle_alpha   90.00
_cell.angle_beta   90.00
_cell.angle_gamma   90.00
#
_symmetry.space_group_name_H-M   'P 1'
#
loop_
_entity.id
_entity.type
_entity.pdbx_description
1 polymer ?
#
loop_
_entity_poly.entity_id
_entity_poly.type
_entity_poly.pdbx_seq_one_letter_code
_entity_poly.pdbx_strand_id
1 'polypeptide(L)'
;MIGNSTTSPLRRTALSSYRPTPMNWRQKGVGTARIIFGLVWVVDAILKWQPQFQNTFVDQVTAARDGQTGLIQGWISFWAGVVTINPLLFARIEATTETALAVFLILGIFSNLTFITGIFLSLSIWTIPEGFGGPYVPGQSTDIGTAFPYALLFALLLFLSAGSYYGLDRWLTSRLGRLGFLAAGSFWRSRKQV
;
A
#
# COMPACT_ATOMS: atom_id res chain seq x y z
N MET A 1 48.40 -37.70 44.86
CA MET A 1 47.52 -37.64 43.69
C MET A 1 46.75 -36.34 43.77
N ILE A 2 47.11 -35.37 42.93
CA ILE A 2 46.53 -34.01 42.92
C ILE A 2 45.38 -34.02 41.90
N GLY A 3 44.15 -33.81 42.37
CA GLY A 3 42.98 -33.69 41.51
C GLY A 3 42.76 -32.24 41.10
N ASN A 4 42.94 -31.93 39.82
CA ASN A 4 42.63 -30.61 39.27
C ASN A 4 41.11 -30.46 39.07
N SER A 5 40.51 -29.52 39.77
CA SER A 5 39.14 -29.05 39.58
C SER A 5 39.05 -28.19 38.31
N THR A 6 38.38 -28.71 37.29
CA THR A 6 38.02 -27.99 36.06
C THR A 6 36.91 -26.99 36.34
N THR A 7 37.28 -25.72 36.54
CA THR A 7 36.34 -24.60 36.58
C THR A 7 35.80 -24.33 35.17
N SER A 8 34.50 -24.54 34.99
CA SER A 8 33.76 -24.17 33.78
C SER A 8 33.79 -22.65 33.58
N PRO A 9 34.20 -22.13 32.41
CA PRO A 9 34.13 -20.70 32.16
C PRO A 9 32.67 -20.28 31.98
N LEU A 10 32.23 -19.36 32.83
CA LEU A 10 30.95 -18.67 32.71
C LEU A 10 30.80 -18.13 31.27
N ARG A 11 29.89 -18.72 30.51
CA ARG A 11 29.42 -18.23 29.21
C ARG A 11 28.77 -16.86 29.45
N ARG A 12 29.57 -15.79 29.34
CA ARG A 12 29.06 -14.42 29.26
C ARG A 12 28.15 -14.35 28.04
N THR A 13 26.85 -14.32 28.27
CA THR A 13 25.86 -13.95 27.28
C THR A 13 26.19 -12.53 26.84
N ALA A 14 26.91 -12.39 25.72
CA ALA A 14 27.10 -11.10 25.10
C ALA A 14 25.71 -10.58 24.74
N LEU A 15 25.19 -9.64 25.53
CA LEU A 15 24.05 -8.83 25.13
C LEU A 15 24.50 -8.15 23.84
N SER A 16 24.03 -8.65 22.70
CA SER A 16 24.19 -8.00 21.41
C SER A 16 23.60 -6.61 21.56
N SER A 17 24.46 -5.63 21.79
CA SER A 17 24.08 -4.23 21.83
C SER A 17 23.62 -3.88 20.42
N TYR A 18 22.31 -3.94 20.19
CA TYR A 18 21.70 -3.51 18.94
C TYR A 18 21.99 -2.02 18.79
N ARG A 19 23.05 -1.68 18.05
CA ARG A 19 23.25 -0.33 17.53
C ARG A 19 22.43 -0.25 16.25
N PRO A 20 21.35 0.56 16.21
CA PRO A 20 20.68 0.83 14.96
C PRO A 20 21.71 1.50 14.05
N THR A 21 22.01 0.90 12.90
CA THR A 21 22.77 1.58 11.86
C THR A 21 21.99 2.85 11.48
N PRO A 22 22.60 4.04 11.56
CA PRO A 22 21.90 5.28 11.23
C PRO A 22 21.47 5.25 9.76
N MET A 23 20.22 5.64 9.50
CA MET A 23 19.68 5.65 8.14
C MET A 23 20.45 6.66 7.27
N ASN A 24 20.81 6.24 6.06
CA ASN A 24 21.36 7.15 5.05
C ASN A 24 20.27 8.08 4.49
N TRP A 25 20.67 9.13 3.76
CA TRP A 25 19.73 10.13 3.27
C TRP A 25 18.66 9.57 2.32
N ARG A 26 19.00 8.54 1.52
CA ARG A 26 18.06 7.86 0.61
C ARG A 26 16.97 7.14 1.40
N GLN A 27 17.35 6.40 2.44
CA GLN A 27 16.43 5.68 3.32
C GLN A 27 15.49 6.64 4.04
N LYS A 28 16.02 7.77 4.55
CA LYS A 28 15.19 8.84 5.10
C LYS A 28 14.22 9.38 4.06
N GLY A 29 14.70 9.65 2.85
CA GLY A 29 13.87 10.11 1.73
C GLY A 29 12.72 9.16 1.40
N VAL A 30 12.98 7.84 1.33
CA VAL A 30 11.93 6.83 1.08
C VAL A 30 10.89 6.81 2.20
N GLY A 31 11.31 6.83 3.47
CA GLY A 31 10.38 6.88 4.60
C GLY A 31 9.54 8.17 4.60
N THR A 32 10.15 9.32 4.33
CA THR A 32 9.45 10.61 4.21
C THR A 32 8.46 10.60 3.04
N ALA A 33 8.85 10.08 1.87
CA ALA A 33 7.98 9.98 0.71
C ALA A 33 6.75 9.12 0.99
N ARG A 34 6.91 7.99 1.70
CA ARG A 34 5.78 7.15 2.15
C ARG A 34 4.80 7.93 3.03
N ILE A 35 5.31 8.73 3.98
CA ILE A 35 4.48 9.54 4.88
C ILE A 35 3.75 10.65 4.11
N ILE A 36 4.44 11.39 3.24
CA ILE A 36 3.83 12.42 2.39
C ILE A 36 2.74 11.81 1.52
N PHE A 37 3.00 10.65 0.92
CA PHE A 37 1.99 9.95 0.14
C PHE A 37 0.79 9.53 0.99
N GLY A 38 1.03 9.05 2.22
CA GLY A 38 -0.05 8.80 3.18
C GLY A 38 -0.90 10.03 3.49
N LEU A 39 -0.32 11.24 3.56
CA LEU A 39 -1.06 12.49 3.72
C LEU A 39 -1.91 12.84 2.48
N VAL A 40 -1.45 12.53 1.28
CA VAL A 40 -2.27 12.64 0.06
C VAL A 40 -3.49 11.74 0.15
N TRP A 41 -3.31 10.49 0.61
CA TRP A 41 -4.40 9.55 0.85
C TRP A 41 -5.37 10.00 1.97
N VAL A 42 -4.92 10.79 2.96
CA VAL A 42 -5.83 11.39 3.94
C VAL A 42 -6.80 12.35 3.26
N VAL A 43 -6.29 13.20 2.35
CA VAL A 43 -7.13 14.14 1.60
C VAL A 43 -8.14 13.37 0.75
N ASP A 44 -7.69 12.36 0.02
CA ASP A 44 -8.55 11.52 -0.82
C ASP A 44 -9.66 10.86 0.01
N ALA A 45 -9.29 10.20 1.12
CA ALA A 45 -10.23 9.57 2.02
C ALA A 45 -11.29 10.55 2.57
N ILE A 46 -10.89 11.77 2.96
CA ILE A 46 -11.84 12.81 3.42
C ILE A 46 -12.85 13.14 2.32
N LEU A 47 -12.43 13.19 1.05
CA LEU A 47 -13.31 13.42 -0.10
C LEU A 47 -14.26 12.24 -0.31
N LYS A 48 -13.81 10.99 -0.14
CA LYS A 48 -14.70 9.82 -0.25
C LYS A 48 -15.77 9.76 0.83
N TRP A 49 -15.51 10.29 2.02
CA TRP A 49 -16.52 10.35 3.08
C TRP A 49 -17.57 11.45 2.86
N GLN A 50 -17.40 12.34 1.87
CA GLN A 50 -18.37 13.39 1.56
C GLN A 50 -19.70 12.79 1.06
N PRO A 51 -20.85 13.38 1.45
CA PRO A 51 -22.15 12.94 0.96
C PRO A 51 -22.25 12.96 -0.56
N GLN A 52 -21.65 13.95 -1.22
CA GLN A 52 -21.68 14.06 -2.67
C GLN A 52 -21.07 12.82 -3.34
N PHE A 53 -19.88 12.40 -2.92
CA PHE A 53 -19.22 11.21 -3.47
C PHE A 53 -20.08 9.95 -3.29
N GLN A 54 -20.63 9.76 -2.08
CA GLN A 54 -21.42 8.58 -1.72
C GLN A 54 -22.75 8.53 -2.50
N ASN A 55 -23.41 9.67 -2.70
CA ASN A 55 -24.70 9.76 -3.39
C ASN A 55 -24.57 9.65 -4.91
N THR A 56 -23.43 10.04 -5.49
CA THR A 56 -23.19 9.97 -6.94
C THR A 56 -22.16 8.91 -7.32
N PHE A 57 -22.00 7.86 -6.50
CA PHE A 57 -21.00 6.82 -6.72
C PHE A 57 -21.19 6.07 -8.05
N VAL A 58 -22.45 5.70 -8.37
CA VAL A 58 -22.77 5.03 -9.64
C VAL A 58 -22.45 5.96 -10.81
N ASP A 59 -22.85 7.22 -10.72
CA ASP A 59 -22.60 8.20 -11.79
C ASP A 59 -21.11 8.33 -12.08
N GLN A 60 -20.26 8.44 -11.05
CA GLN A 60 -18.81 8.49 -11.17
C GLN A 60 -18.24 7.24 -11.87
N VAL A 61 -18.74 6.05 -11.52
CA VAL A 61 -18.33 4.80 -12.19
C VAL A 61 -18.77 4.78 -13.65
N THR A 62 -19.96 5.27 -13.96
CA THR A 62 -20.52 5.22 -15.32
C THR A 62 -20.02 6.34 -16.24
N ALA A 63 -19.60 7.48 -15.71
CA ALA A 63 -19.19 8.65 -16.48
C ALA A 63 -18.01 8.36 -17.41
N ALA A 64 -17.12 7.45 -17.01
CA ALA A 64 -15.96 7.05 -17.82
C ALA A 64 -16.30 6.20 -19.05
N ARG A 65 -17.56 5.84 -19.28
CA ARG A 65 -17.99 5.07 -20.45
C ARG A 65 -18.04 5.91 -21.73
N ASP A 66 -18.39 7.17 -21.61
CA ASP A 66 -18.73 7.99 -22.77
C ASP A 66 -17.52 8.19 -23.68
N GLY A 67 -17.71 7.98 -24.99
CA GLY A 67 -16.65 8.11 -25.98
C GLY A 67 -15.61 6.98 -25.98
N GLN A 68 -15.70 5.99 -25.08
CA GLN A 68 -14.77 4.86 -25.04
C GLN A 68 -15.03 3.85 -26.16
N THR A 69 -14.04 2.97 -26.41
CA THR A 69 -14.23 1.82 -27.30
C THR A 69 -15.18 0.79 -26.70
N GLY A 70 -15.84 -0.02 -27.54
CA GLY A 70 -16.82 -1.01 -27.09
C GLY A 70 -16.30 -1.99 -26.02
N LEU A 71 -15.01 -2.35 -26.04
CA LEU A 71 -14.41 -3.22 -25.04
C LEU A 71 -14.32 -2.55 -23.66
N ILE A 72 -13.85 -1.29 -23.61
CA ILE A 72 -13.77 -0.52 -22.36
C ILE A 72 -15.17 -0.20 -21.85
N GLN A 73 -16.10 0.18 -22.73
CA GLN A 73 -17.50 0.37 -22.38
C GLN A 73 -18.09 -0.90 -21.75
N GLY A 74 -17.83 -2.08 -22.31
CA GLY A 74 -18.26 -3.37 -21.77
C GLY A 74 -17.69 -3.67 -20.39
N TRP A 75 -16.41 -3.38 -20.17
CA TRP A 75 -15.74 -3.53 -18.87
C TRP A 75 -16.36 -2.64 -17.79
N ILE A 76 -16.54 -1.35 -18.07
CA ILE A 76 -17.18 -0.40 -17.15
C ILE A 76 -18.68 -0.74 -17.00
N SER A 77 -19.31 -1.31 -18.03
CA SER A 77 -20.70 -1.83 -17.99
C SER A 77 -20.87 -2.92 -16.96
N PHE A 78 -19.98 -3.91 -16.99
CA PHE A 78 -19.93 -4.97 -16.00
C PHE A 78 -19.79 -4.42 -14.58
N TRP A 79 -18.80 -3.56 -14.33
CA TRP A 79 -18.55 -3.05 -12.99
C TRP A 79 -19.65 -2.15 -12.46
N ALA A 80 -20.25 -1.28 -13.29
CA ALA A 80 -21.37 -0.51 -12.76
C ALA A 80 -22.62 -1.39 -12.49
N GLY A 81 -22.78 -2.50 -13.21
CA GLY A 81 -23.78 -3.51 -12.84
C GLY A 81 -23.53 -4.08 -11.44
N VAL A 82 -22.27 -4.39 -11.11
CA VAL A 82 -21.87 -4.87 -9.78
C VAL A 82 -22.11 -3.81 -8.70
N VAL A 83 -21.64 -2.57 -8.89
CA VAL A 83 -21.77 -1.54 -7.84
C VAL A 83 -23.22 -1.08 -7.63
N THR A 84 -24.07 -1.18 -8.65
CA THR A 84 -25.50 -0.83 -8.55
C THR A 84 -26.28 -1.78 -7.64
N ILE A 85 -25.76 -2.98 -7.34
CA ILE A 85 -26.38 -3.90 -6.37
C ILE A 85 -26.51 -3.22 -5.00
N ASN A 86 -25.48 -2.48 -4.59
CA ASN A 86 -25.52 -1.67 -3.37
C ASN A 86 -24.49 -0.52 -3.44
N PRO A 87 -24.84 0.63 -4.05
CA PRO A 87 -23.89 1.71 -4.31
C PRO A 87 -23.21 2.23 -3.05
N LEU A 88 -24.01 2.41 -1.99
CA LEU A 88 -23.52 2.94 -0.72
C LEU A 88 -22.51 1.99 -0.07
N LEU A 89 -22.75 0.68 -0.13
CA LEU A 89 -21.78 -0.30 0.39
C LEU A 89 -20.43 -0.19 -0.32
N PHE A 90 -20.42 -0.15 -1.66
CA PHE A 90 -19.17 -0.03 -2.43
C PHE A 90 -18.46 1.30 -2.16
N ALA A 91 -19.20 2.41 -2.13
CA ALA A 91 -18.65 3.73 -1.79
C ALA A 91 -18.05 3.78 -0.38
N ARG A 92 -18.65 3.07 0.59
CA ARG A 92 -18.11 2.93 1.96
C ARG A 92 -16.91 2.00 2.03
N ILE A 93 -16.89 0.91 1.25
CA ILE A 93 -15.72 0.02 1.14
C ILE A 93 -14.53 0.79 0.59
N GLU A 94 -14.72 1.55 -0.48
CA GLU A 94 -13.67 2.41 -1.05
C GLU A 94 -13.17 3.39 0.02
N ALA A 95 -14.06 4.25 0.56
CA ALA A 95 -13.70 5.25 1.57
C ALA A 95 -12.96 4.66 2.79
N THR A 96 -13.41 3.49 3.27
CA THR A 96 -12.76 2.80 4.40
C THR A 96 -11.39 2.26 4.01
N THR A 97 -11.25 1.72 2.80
CA THR A 97 -9.96 1.23 2.30
C THR A 97 -8.97 2.37 2.16
N GLU A 98 -9.37 3.50 1.58
CA GLU A 98 -8.50 4.68 1.45
C GLU A 98 -8.08 5.23 2.81
N THR A 99 -9.00 5.26 3.78
CA THR A 99 -8.72 5.67 5.16
C THR A 99 -7.68 4.75 5.81
N ALA A 100 -7.83 3.43 5.64
CA ALA A 100 -6.89 2.45 6.16
C ALA A 100 -5.51 2.60 5.50
N LEU A 101 -5.45 2.78 4.17
CA LEU A 101 -4.21 3.03 3.44
C LEU A 101 -3.51 4.29 3.95
N ALA A 102 -4.25 5.39 4.12
CA ALA A 102 -3.70 6.65 4.64
C ALA A 102 -3.02 6.46 6.01
N VAL A 103 -3.74 5.84 6.96
CA VAL A 103 -3.22 5.58 8.30
C VAL A 103 -2.01 4.64 8.26
N PHE A 104 -2.09 3.56 7.48
CA PHE A 104 -1.04 2.55 7.44
C PHE A 104 0.22 3.05 6.73
N LEU A 105 0.08 3.91 5.71
CA LEU A 105 1.18 4.61 5.06
C LEU A 105 1.88 5.58 6.02
N ILE A 106 1.13 6.37 6.79
CA ILE A 106 1.73 7.33 7.72
C ILE A 106 2.50 6.58 8.81
N LEU A 107 1.86 5.60 9.46
CA LEU A 107 2.45 4.85 10.57
C LEU A 107 3.51 3.83 10.11
N GLY A 108 3.46 3.37 8.87
CA GLY A 108 4.30 2.31 8.35
C GLY A 108 4.03 0.99 9.07
N ILE A 109 2.77 0.59 9.08
CA ILE A 109 2.30 -0.68 9.65
C ILE A 109 1.75 -1.56 8.54
N PHE A 110 2.06 -2.85 8.58
CA PHE A 110 1.63 -3.82 7.55
C PHE A 110 1.96 -3.32 6.13
N SER A 111 3.17 -2.77 5.94
CA SER A 111 3.49 -1.97 4.76
C SER A 111 3.42 -2.78 3.46
N ASN A 112 3.93 -4.02 3.44
CA ASN A 112 3.81 -4.85 2.23
C ASN A 112 2.34 -5.10 1.86
N LEU A 113 1.50 -5.43 2.84
CA LEU A 113 0.07 -5.58 2.62
C LEU A 113 -0.55 -4.27 2.12
N THR A 114 -0.26 -3.15 2.79
CA THR A 114 -0.72 -1.80 2.43
C THR A 114 -0.36 -1.44 0.99
N PHE A 115 0.88 -1.69 0.58
CA PHE A 115 1.32 -1.39 -0.77
C PHE A 115 0.66 -2.30 -1.81
N ILE A 116 0.51 -3.59 -1.53
CA ILE A 116 -0.19 -4.52 -2.42
C ILE A 116 -1.66 -4.11 -2.57
N THR A 117 -2.35 -3.82 -1.47
CA THR A 117 -3.73 -3.33 -1.50
C THR A 117 -3.83 -2.02 -2.27
N GLY A 118 -2.90 -1.09 -2.05
CA GLY A 118 -2.81 0.18 -2.78
C GLY A 118 -2.66 -0.02 -4.28
N ILE A 119 -1.80 -0.94 -4.73
CA ILE A 119 -1.66 -1.29 -6.16
C ILE A 119 -3.00 -1.74 -6.74
N PHE A 120 -3.67 -2.69 -6.10
CA PHE A 120 -4.94 -3.23 -6.60
C PHE A 120 -6.06 -2.19 -6.59
N LEU A 121 -6.16 -1.39 -5.53
CA LEU A 121 -7.15 -0.32 -5.44
C LEU A 121 -6.93 0.73 -6.54
N SER A 122 -5.69 1.23 -6.67
CA SER A 122 -5.34 2.21 -7.68
C SER A 122 -5.58 1.70 -9.11
N LEU A 123 -5.26 0.44 -9.41
CA LEU A 123 -5.59 -0.15 -10.72
C LEU A 123 -7.10 -0.31 -10.92
N SER A 124 -7.86 -0.61 -9.86
CA SER A 124 -9.32 -0.71 -9.96
C SER A 124 -9.93 0.66 -10.29
N ILE A 125 -9.49 1.72 -9.60
CA ILE A 125 -9.92 3.11 -9.88
C ILE A 125 -9.51 3.51 -11.30
N TRP A 126 -8.28 3.20 -11.71
CA TRP A 126 -7.81 3.54 -13.05
C TRP A 126 -8.62 2.87 -14.17
N THR A 127 -8.91 1.58 -14.03
CA THR A 127 -9.60 0.81 -15.08
C THR A 127 -11.12 0.98 -15.10
N ILE A 128 -11.72 1.44 -14.00
CA ILE A 128 -13.17 1.53 -13.84
C ILE A 128 -13.64 3.00 -13.92
N PRO A 129 -13.61 3.82 -12.84
CA PRO A 129 -14.09 5.20 -12.90
C PRO A 129 -13.18 6.17 -13.67
N GLU A 130 -11.92 5.84 -13.96
CA GLU A 130 -11.07 6.66 -14.84
C GLU A 130 -11.02 6.17 -16.30
N GLY A 131 -11.61 5.01 -16.62
CA GLY A 131 -11.66 4.51 -18.01
C GLY A 131 -10.30 4.38 -18.69
N PHE A 132 -9.27 3.95 -17.95
CA PHE A 132 -7.87 3.89 -18.40
C PHE A 132 -7.27 5.26 -18.76
N GLY A 133 -7.81 6.36 -18.24
CA GLY A 133 -7.46 7.75 -18.61
C GLY A 133 -8.14 8.26 -19.88
N GLY A 134 -8.83 7.38 -20.61
CA GLY A 134 -9.51 7.71 -21.86
C GLY A 134 -10.87 8.40 -21.66
N PRO A 135 -11.54 8.78 -22.77
CA PRO A 135 -11.15 8.49 -24.15
C PRO A 135 -10.00 9.37 -24.66
N TYR A 136 -9.05 8.76 -25.37
CA TYR A 136 -7.91 9.44 -25.97
C TYR A 136 -8.28 9.98 -27.35
N VAL A 137 -8.51 11.29 -27.43
CA VAL A 137 -8.83 11.98 -28.68
C VAL A 137 -7.62 12.82 -29.09
N PRO A 138 -7.07 12.64 -30.31
CA PRO A 138 -5.92 13.41 -30.78
C PRO A 138 -6.13 14.91 -30.65
N GLY A 139 -5.18 15.60 -30.00
CA GLY A 139 -5.23 17.05 -29.79
C GLY A 139 -6.25 17.52 -28.74
N GLN A 140 -6.90 16.61 -28.01
CA GLN A 140 -7.88 16.96 -26.96
C GLN A 140 -7.58 16.28 -25.62
N SER A 141 -7.26 14.98 -25.61
CA SER A 141 -7.01 14.23 -24.38
C SER A 141 -5.74 13.40 -24.47
N THR A 142 -4.87 13.58 -23.48
CA THR A 142 -3.60 12.85 -23.30
C THR A 142 -3.37 12.43 -21.84
N ASP A 143 -4.37 12.59 -20.98
CA ASP A 143 -4.25 12.24 -19.55
C ASP A 143 -4.33 10.72 -19.40
N ILE A 144 -3.38 10.12 -18.69
CA ILE A 144 -3.36 8.68 -18.42
C ILE A 144 -4.21 8.30 -17.20
N GLY A 145 -4.77 9.27 -16.49
CA GLY A 145 -5.50 9.06 -15.23
C GLY A 145 -4.57 9.15 -14.02
N THR A 146 -5.13 9.58 -12.89
CA THR A 146 -4.35 9.86 -11.68
C THR A 146 -4.00 8.61 -10.90
N ALA A 147 -4.86 7.60 -10.94
CA ALA A 147 -4.68 6.39 -10.14
C ALA A 147 -3.57 5.48 -10.69
N PHE A 148 -3.26 5.53 -11.99
CA PHE A 148 -2.18 4.72 -12.56
C PHE A 148 -0.78 5.06 -11.99
N PRO A 149 -0.35 6.34 -11.95
CA PRO A 149 0.86 6.75 -11.23
C PRO A 149 0.89 6.31 -9.76
N TYR A 150 -0.26 6.28 -9.07
CA TYR A 150 -0.32 5.84 -7.67
C TYR A 150 -0.02 4.35 -7.53
N ALA A 151 -0.52 3.51 -8.45
CA ALA A 151 -0.17 2.08 -8.48
C ALA A 151 1.33 1.87 -8.65
N LEU A 152 1.98 2.65 -9.54
CA LEU A 152 3.44 2.60 -9.71
C LEU A 152 4.19 3.06 -8.47
N LEU A 153 3.71 4.11 -7.79
CA LEU A 153 4.32 4.61 -6.56
C LEU A 153 4.21 3.57 -5.43
N PHE A 154 3.07 2.91 -5.27
CA PHE A 154 2.93 1.80 -4.31
C PHE A 154 3.88 0.65 -4.63
N ALA A 155 4.00 0.26 -5.91
CA ALA A 155 4.95 -0.76 -6.33
C ALA A 155 6.39 -0.36 -5.99
N LEU A 156 6.78 0.89 -6.24
CA LEU A 156 8.09 1.41 -5.89
C LEU A 156 8.33 1.37 -4.38
N LEU A 157 7.36 1.81 -3.56
CA LEU A 157 7.45 1.77 -2.11
C LEU A 157 7.59 0.33 -1.57
N LEU A 158 6.92 -0.63 -2.22
CA LEU A 158 7.07 -2.06 -1.94
C LEU A 158 8.48 -2.56 -2.27
N PHE A 159 8.98 -2.30 -3.47
CA PHE A 159 10.33 -2.71 -3.88
C PHE A 159 11.43 -2.10 -3.01
N LEU A 160 11.24 -0.86 -2.55
CA LEU A 160 12.18 -0.16 -1.68
C LEU A 160 12.03 -0.54 -0.20
N SER A 161 11.08 -1.41 0.15
CA SER A 161 10.80 -1.80 1.54
C SER A 161 10.55 -0.59 2.45
N ALA A 162 9.76 0.39 1.96
CA ALA A 162 9.58 1.69 2.59
C ALA A 162 9.00 1.62 4.03
N GLY A 163 8.34 0.52 4.39
CA GLY A 163 7.89 0.24 5.76
C GLY A 163 9.02 0.19 6.80
N SER A 164 10.23 -0.18 6.38
CA SER A 164 11.40 -0.29 7.26
C SER A 164 11.98 1.07 7.70
N TYR A 165 11.65 2.15 6.99
CA TYR A 165 12.17 3.50 7.24
C TYR A 165 11.09 4.38 7.88
N TYR A 166 11.36 4.91 9.07
CA TYR A 166 10.40 5.64 9.93
C TYR A 166 9.10 4.90 10.28
N GLY A 167 8.87 3.68 9.79
CA GLY A 167 7.69 2.88 10.12
C GLY A 167 7.79 2.18 11.46
N LEU A 168 6.63 1.72 11.94
CA LEU A 168 6.53 0.79 13.06
C LEU A 168 6.82 -0.66 12.65
N ASP A 169 6.86 -0.95 11.35
CA ASP A 169 7.11 -2.29 10.81
C ASP A 169 8.46 -2.89 11.20
N ARG A 170 9.47 -2.07 11.47
CA ARG A 170 10.74 -2.55 12.08
C ARG A 170 10.53 -3.29 13.40
N TRP A 171 9.46 -2.99 14.13
CA TRP A 171 9.13 -3.61 15.41
C TRP A 171 8.04 -4.68 15.23
N LEU A 172 7.09 -4.48 14.33
CA LEU A 172 6.05 -5.48 14.03
C LEU A 172 6.64 -6.72 13.36
N THR A 173 7.62 -6.56 12.48
CA THR A 173 8.21 -7.69 11.72
C THR A 173 8.81 -8.75 12.65
N SER A 174 9.42 -8.33 13.77
CA SER A 174 9.95 -9.27 14.76
C SER A 174 8.85 -9.93 15.59
N ARG A 175 7.76 -9.20 15.92
CA ARG A 175 6.62 -9.71 16.69
C ARG A 175 5.70 -10.65 15.91
N LEU A 176 5.55 -10.43 14.61
CA LEU A 176 4.63 -11.20 13.74
C LEU A 176 5.18 -12.59 13.34
N GLY A 177 6.44 -12.89 13.66
CA GLY A 177 7.03 -14.21 13.42
C GLY A 177 6.98 -14.62 11.94
N ARG A 178 6.10 -15.57 11.59
CA ARG A 178 5.88 -16.05 10.20
C ARG A 178 5.09 -15.06 9.35
N LEU A 179 4.23 -14.24 9.95
CA LEU A 179 3.42 -13.22 9.28
C LEU A 179 4.18 -11.90 9.07
N GLY A 180 5.48 -11.85 9.43
CA GLY A 180 6.31 -10.66 9.24
C GLY A 180 6.43 -10.19 7.79
N PHE A 181 6.12 -11.04 6.80
CA PHE A 181 6.08 -10.65 5.39
C PHE A 181 4.94 -9.67 5.06
N LEU A 182 3.89 -9.60 5.88
CA LEU A 182 2.81 -8.61 5.74
C LEU A 182 3.27 -7.21 6.15
N ALA A 183 4.27 -7.12 7.02
CA ALA A 183 4.94 -5.90 7.44
C ALA A 183 6.06 -5.52 6.45
N ALA A 184 7.28 -5.24 6.90
CA ALA A 184 8.43 -4.94 6.04
C ALA A 184 9.37 -6.15 5.85
N GLY A 185 8.93 -7.35 6.24
CA GLY A 185 9.72 -8.58 6.11
C GLY A 185 9.83 -9.04 4.65
N SER A 186 10.97 -9.64 4.31
CA SER A 186 11.18 -10.26 3.00
C SER A 186 10.25 -11.47 2.80
N PHE A 187 9.69 -11.59 1.59
CA PHE A 187 8.96 -12.78 1.12
C PHE A 187 9.85 -14.03 1.06
N TRP A 188 11.14 -13.84 0.83
CA TRP A 188 12.12 -14.91 0.70
C TRP A 188 12.92 -15.06 1.99
N ARG A 189 12.29 -15.63 3.02
CA ARG A 189 13.06 -16.19 4.15
C ARG A 189 13.76 -17.45 3.65
N SER A 190 15.02 -17.34 3.25
CA SER A 190 15.86 -18.51 3.00
C SER A 190 15.95 -19.32 4.30
N ARG A 191 15.37 -20.53 4.30
CA ARG A 191 15.51 -21.51 5.37
C ARG A 191 16.95 -22.04 5.38
N LYS A 192 17.90 -21.26 5.87
CA LYS A 192 19.20 -21.78 6.29
C LYS A 192 19.65 -20.99 7.50
N GLN A 193 19.52 -21.60 8.69
CA GLN A 193 20.66 -22.16 9.44
C GLN A 193 20.07 -22.98 10.61
N VAL A 194 20.18 -24.30 10.50
CA VAL A 194 20.25 -25.24 11.63
C VAL A 194 21.73 -25.58 11.78
#